data_AF-A0A1C3PFY4-F1
#
_entry.id   AF-A0A1C3PFY4-F1
#
_cell.length_a   1.000
_cell.length_b   1.000
_cell.length_c   1.000
_cell.angle_alpha   90.00
_cell.angle_beta   90.00
_cell.angle_gamma   90.00
#
_symmetry.space_group_name_H-M   'P 1'
#
loop_
_entity.id
_entity.type
_entity.pdbx_description
1 polymer ?
#
loop_
_entity_poly.entity_id
_entity_poly.type
_entity_poly.pdbx_seq_one_letter_code
_entity_poly.pdbx_strand_id
1 'polypeptide(L)'
;MPLVLSQQLAVAGDSSTTPLPPASTTTQVDGYILTLAGEVMAGAAHTLTVTVSKDGSPVTDLQPYLDTYAHLSAFHEGDLALAHLHPMGATSGAGGGPTLSFEAMLPKAGSWRLFVQFQTAGVLHTAAVTLPVS
;
A
#
# COMPACT_ATOMS: atom_id res chain seq x y z
N MET A 1 -4.14 15.48 -10.93
CA MET A 1 -3.42 14.30 -10.42
C MET A 1 -2.07 14.20 -11.13
N PRO A 2 -0.98 13.87 -10.43
CA PRO A 2 0.29 13.59 -11.09
C PRO A 2 0.18 12.32 -11.95
N LEU A 3 0.76 12.35 -13.15
CA LEU A 3 0.89 11.20 -14.04
C LEU A 3 2.30 10.63 -13.89
N VAL A 4 2.43 9.39 -13.46
CA VAL A 4 3.71 8.67 -13.48
C VAL A 4 3.88 8.07 -14.87
N LEU A 5 4.77 8.65 -15.68
CA LEU A 5 5.18 8.06 -16.95
C LEU A 5 6.23 6.99 -16.69
N SER A 6 6.03 5.80 -17.24
CA SER A 6 7.00 4.69 -17.14
C SER A 6 7.16 4.03 -18.50
N GLN A 7 8.34 3.43 -18.71
CA GLN A 7 8.62 2.54 -19.84
C GLN A 7 9.21 1.24 -19.32
N GLN A 8 8.94 0.13 -20.01
CA GLN A 8 9.64 -1.11 -19.75
C GLN A 8 11.04 -1.07 -20.35
N LEU A 9 12.01 -1.62 -19.62
CA LEU A 9 13.37 -1.85 -20.10
C LEU A 9 13.71 -3.33 -19.90
N ALA A 10 14.12 -4.00 -20.97
CA ALA A 10 14.65 -5.36 -20.89
C ALA A 10 16.12 -5.31 -20.48
N VAL A 11 16.46 -6.00 -19.39
CA VAL A 11 17.84 -6.19 -18.93
C VAL A 11 18.24 -7.64 -19.23
N ALA A 12 19.39 -7.84 -19.87
CA ALA A 12 19.87 -9.17 -20.21
C ALA A 12 20.23 -9.97 -18.94
N GLY A 13 19.85 -11.24 -18.92
CA GLY A 13 20.11 -12.17 -17.82
C GLY A 13 18.95 -13.13 -17.60
N ASP A 14 19.20 -14.17 -16.81
CA ASP A 14 18.14 -15.09 -16.38
C ASP A 14 17.29 -14.43 -15.30
N SER A 15 15.98 -14.63 -15.39
CA SER A 15 15.03 -14.23 -14.36
C SER A 15 14.04 -15.35 -14.10
N SER A 16 13.58 -15.45 -12.86
CA SER A 16 12.51 -16.38 -12.48
C SER A 16 11.33 -15.59 -11.93
N THR A 17 10.12 -15.93 -12.36
CA THR A 17 8.91 -15.38 -11.78
C THR A 17 8.60 -16.09 -10.45
N THR A 18 8.08 -15.33 -9.48
CA THR A 18 7.52 -15.87 -8.24
C THR A 18 6.02 -15.61 -8.26
N PRO A 19 5.15 -16.62 -8.09
CA PRO A 19 3.72 -16.41 -8.01
C PRO A 19 3.36 -15.47 -6.86
N LEU A 20 2.36 -14.60 -7.07
CA LEU A 20 1.84 -13.77 -5.99
C LEU A 20 1.10 -14.61 -4.94
N PRO A 21 1.18 -14.23 -3.65
CA PRO A 21 0.25 -14.73 -2.65
C PRO A 21 -1.20 -14.40 -3.06
N PRO A 22 -2.19 -15.24 -2.67
CA PRO A 22 -3.59 -14.99 -2.97
C PRO A 22 -4.06 -13.59 -2.54
N ALA A 23 -5.06 -13.08 -3.26
CA ALA A 23 -5.71 -11.83 -2.91
C ALA A 23 -6.29 -11.88 -1.49
N SER A 24 -6.16 -10.77 -0.76
CA SER A 24 -6.69 -10.63 0.60
C SER A 24 -6.94 -9.17 0.91
N THR A 25 -7.93 -8.89 1.75
CA THR A 25 -8.16 -7.56 2.33
C THR A 25 -7.49 -7.41 3.70
N THR A 26 -6.78 -8.42 4.18
CA THR A 26 -6.08 -8.40 5.47
C THR A 26 -4.67 -8.95 5.34
N THR A 27 -3.72 -8.35 6.04
CA THR A 27 -2.34 -8.83 6.15
C THR A 27 -1.78 -8.58 7.55
N GLN A 28 -0.69 -9.27 7.91
CA GLN A 28 -0.05 -9.14 9.21
C GLN A 28 1.45 -8.93 9.07
N VAL A 29 2.02 -8.11 9.95
CA VAL A 29 3.46 -7.88 10.07
C VAL A 29 3.79 -7.50 11.50
N ASP A 30 4.81 -8.12 12.12
CA ASP A 30 5.32 -7.76 13.45
C ASP A 30 4.25 -7.66 14.56
N GLY A 31 3.19 -8.48 14.48
CA GLY A 31 2.04 -8.47 15.40
C GLY A 31 0.97 -7.42 15.10
N TYR A 32 1.17 -6.57 14.09
CA TYR A 32 0.17 -5.66 13.56
C TYR A 32 -0.69 -6.35 12.51
N ILE A 33 -1.98 -6.01 12.49
CA ILE A 33 -2.95 -6.43 11.48
C ILE A 33 -3.36 -5.19 10.70
N LEU A 34 -3.25 -5.26 9.38
CA LEU A 34 -3.74 -4.24 8.46
C LEU A 34 -4.97 -4.77 7.74
N THR A 35 -6.07 -4.03 7.79
CA THR A 35 -7.29 -4.29 7.01
C THR A 35 -7.43 -3.23 5.95
N LEU A 36 -7.62 -3.65 4.70
CA LEU A 36 -7.81 -2.81 3.53
C LEU A 36 -9.29 -2.83 3.13
N ALA A 37 -9.85 -1.68 2.86
CA ALA A 37 -11.24 -1.51 2.43
C ALA A 37 -11.34 -0.54 1.25
N GLY A 38 -12.21 -0.86 0.30
CA GLY A 38 -12.39 -0.11 -0.95
C GLY A 38 -12.27 -1.03 -2.16
N GLU A 39 -13.05 -0.72 -3.20
CA GLU A 39 -12.95 -1.38 -4.51
C GLU A 39 -12.19 -0.45 -5.45
N VAL A 40 -11.08 -0.94 -6.01
CA VAL A 40 -10.23 -0.16 -6.92
C VAL A 40 -10.47 -0.67 -8.33
N MET A 41 -10.93 0.22 -9.21
CA MET A 41 -11.10 -0.05 -10.64
C MET A 41 -9.99 0.63 -11.45
N ALA A 42 -9.58 -0.02 -12.52
CA ALA A 42 -8.49 0.46 -13.36
C ALA A 42 -8.83 1.81 -14.01
N GLY A 43 -7.86 2.72 -14.02
CA GLY A 43 -7.96 4.01 -14.74
C GLY A 43 -8.82 5.08 -14.05
N ALA A 44 -9.33 4.82 -12.84
CA ALA A 44 -10.08 5.78 -12.04
C ALA A 44 -9.47 5.94 -10.64
N ALA A 45 -9.70 7.11 -10.04
CA ALA A 45 -9.32 7.36 -8.65
C ALA A 45 -10.37 6.76 -7.72
N HIS A 46 -9.93 5.91 -6.80
CA HIS A 46 -10.78 5.26 -5.79
C HIS A 46 -10.18 5.45 -4.40
N THR A 47 -11.03 5.60 -3.39
CA THR A 47 -10.57 5.62 -2.00
C THR A 47 -10.21 4.20 -1.57
N LEU A 48 -8.95 4.00 -1.21
CA LEU A 48 -8.48 2.80 -0.52
C LEU A 48 -8.17 3.15 0.93
N THR A 49 -8.85 2.51 1.86
CA THR A 49 -8.68 2.73 3.29
C THR A 49 -7.83 1.61 3.89
N VAL A 50 -6.83 1.96 4.70
CA VAL A 50 -6.01 1.03 5.47
C VAL A 50 -6.21 1.29 6.96
N THR A 51 -6.64 0.29 7.71
CA THR A 51 -6.79 0.36 9.16
C THR A 51 -5.72 -0.49 9.83
N VAL A 52 -4.97 0.09 10.77
CA VAL A 52 -3.90 -0.58 11.51
C VAL A 52 -4.36 -0.90 12.94
N SER A 53 -4.19 -2.15 13.35
CA SER A 53 -4.49 -2.61 14.71
C SER A 53 -3.39 -3.53 15.23
N LYS A 54 -3.29 -3.67 16.55
CA LYS A 54 -2.39 -4.61 17.23
C LYS A 54 -3.09 -5.19 18.45
N ASP A 55 -3.06 -6.51 18.58
CA ASP A 55 -3.70 -7.23 19.68
C ASP A 55 -5.18 -6.84 19.90
N GLY A 56 -5.91 -6.62 18.80
CA GLY A 56 -7.33 -6.20 18.82
C GLY A 56 -7.57 -4.72 19.15
N SER A 57 -6.53 -3.94 19.43
CA SER A 57 -6.63 -2.51 19.71
C SER A 57 -6.23 -1.67 18.49
N PRO A 58 -6.93 -0.56 18.20
CA PRO A 58 -6.54 0.36 17.13
C PRO A 58 -5.18 1.02 17.43
N VAL A 59 -4.33 1.15 16.40
CA VAL A 59 -3.05 1.88 16.51
C VAL A 59 -3.31 3.36 16.29
N THR A 60 -3.15 4.18 17.34
CA THR A 60 -3.43 5.63 17.30
C THR A 60 -2.19 6.47 17.54
N ASP A 61 -1.01 5.86 17.47
CA ASP A 61 0.28 6.50 17.77
C ASP A 61 1.22 6.47 16.55
N LEU A 62 0.65 6.39 15.33
CA LEU A 62 1.46 6.42 14.12
C LEU A 62 2.33 7.67 14.10
N GLN A 63 3.60 7.45 13.78
CA GLN A 63 4.62 8.47 13.66
C GLN A 63 4.83 8.80 12.18
N PRO A 64 5.08 10.07 11.83
CA PRO A 64 5.47 10.44 10.49
C PRO A 64 6.78 9.75 10.10
N TYR A 65 6.81 9.18 8.90
CA TYR A 65 8.01 8.69 8.24
C TYR A 65 8.00 9.29 6.85
N LEU A 66 9.04 10.04 6.44
CA LEU A 66 9.06 10.80 5.18
C LEU A 66 7.80 11.69 5.00
N ASP A 67 7.50 12.50 6.03
CA ASP A 67 6.41 13.51 6.10
C ASP A 67 4.95 12.99 6.06
N THR A 68 4.73 11.66 6.06
CA THR A 68 3.37 11.09 6.11
C THR A 68 3.26 9.92 7.10
N TYR A 69 2.04 9.56 7.51
CA TYR A 69 1.83 8.45 8.44
C TYR A 69 2.01 7.05 7.81
N ALA A 70 1.99 6.96 6.48
CA ALA A 70 2.26 5.71 5.77
C ALA A 70 2.68 5.96 4.32
N HIS A 71 3.41 5.00 3.76
CA HIS A 71 3.76 4.97 2.35
C HIS A 71 3.23 3.68 1.75
N LEU A 72 2.45 3.77 0.67
CA LEU A 72 1.94 2.60 -0.03
C LEU A 72 2.58 2.55 -1.42
N SER A 73 3.33 1.49 -1.68
CA SER A 73 3.82 1.18 -3.03
C SER A 73 3.08 -0.03 -3.57
N ALA A 74 2.65 0.02 -4.82
CA ALA A 74 1.93 -1.07 -5.48
C ALA A 74 2.61 -1.43 -6.79
N PHE A 75 2.80 -2.72 -7.03
CA PHE A 75 3.40 -3.26 -8.26
C PHE A 75 2.41 -4.19 -8.96
N HIS A 76 2.18 -3.94 -10.23
CA HIS A 76 1.31 -4.78 -11.05
C HIS A 76 2.00 -6.08 -11.46
N GLU A 77 1.24 -7.18 -11.43
CA GLU A 77 1.74 -8.50 -11.85
C GLU A 77 2.13 -8.51 -13.34
N GLY A 78 3.26 -9.12 -13.64
CA GLY A 78 3.75 -9.33 -15.00
C GLY A 78 4.55 -8.16 -15.60
N ASP A 79 4.09 -6.92 -15.45
CA ASP A 79 4.75 -5.75 -16.06
C ASP A 79 5.42 -4.78 -15.08
N LEU A 80 5.26 -5.01 -13.77
CA LEU A 80 5.86 -4.22 -12.69
C LEU A 80 5.52 -2.72 -12.76
N ALA A 81 4.37 -2.36 -13.35
CA ALA A 81 3.88 -0.99 -13.28
C ALA A 81 3.78 -0.57 -11.80
N LEU A 82 4.31 0.62 -11.48
CA LEU A 82 4.42 1.12 -10.11
C LEU A 82 3.39 2.22 -9.84
N ALA A 83 2.74 2.14 -8.69
CA ALA A 83 2.06 3.27 -8.07
C ALA A 83 2.64 3.53 -6.68
N HIS A 84 2.74 4.81 -6.29
CA HIS A 84 3.16 5.24 -4.96
C HIS A 84 2.15 6.23 -4.41
N LEU A 85 1.61 5.94 -3.22
CA LEU A 85 0.48 6.65 -2.64
C LEU A 85 0.80 7.03 -1.19
N HIS A 86 0.22 8.16 -0.76
CA HIS A 86 0.25 8.62 0.62
C HIS A 86 -1.18 8.77 1.16
N PRO A 87 -1.37 8.68 2.49
CA PRO A 87 -2.63 9.02 3.10
C PRO A 87 -3.03 10.46 2.80
N MET A 88 -4.31 10.66 2.55
CA MET A 88 -4.96 11.96 2.47
C MET A 88 -5.02 12.60 3.86
N GLY A 89 -5.00 13.93 3.90
CA GLY A 89 -5.08 14.72 5.12
C GLY A 89 -3.72 15.23 5.59
N ALA A 90 -3.75 16.05 6.65
CA ALA A 90 -2.54 16.64 7.20
C ALA A 90 -1.85 15.67 8.18
N THR A 91 -0.53 15.61 8.10
CA THR A 91 0.33 14.95 9.09
C THR A 91 0.72 15.96 10.17
N SER A 92 0.50 15.65 11.45
CA SER A 92 0.89 16.53 12.56
C SER A 92 1.29 15.76 13.81
N GLY A 93 2.57 15.90 14.20
CA GLY A 93 3.10 15.25 15.39
C GLY A 93 3.01 13.71 15.34
N ALA A 94 3.12 13.08 16.51
CA ALA A 94 2.78 11.67 16.69
C ALA A 94 1.30 11.57 17.12
N GLY A 95 0.57 10.61 16.56
CA GLY A 95 -0.87 10.47 16.84
C GLY A 95 -1.75 10.16 15.61
N GLY A 96 -1.15 9.72 14.50
CA GLY A 96 -1.91 9.30 13.33
C GLY A 96 -2.64 7.97 13.54
N GLY A 97 -3.46 7.60 12.56
CA GLY A 97 -4.21 6.34 12.56
C GLY A 97 -5.54 6.42 13.33
N PRO A 98 -6.21 5.27 13.56
CA PRO A 98 -5.84 3.95 13.04
C PRO A 98 -6.13 3.80 11.55
N THR A 99 -6.96 4.68 11.00
CA THR A 99 -7.49 4.63 9.64
C THR A 99 -6.79 5.65 8.76
N LEU A 100 -6.25 5.20 7.64
CA LEU A 100 -5.55 6.01 6.64
C LEU A 100 -6.26 5.85 5.30
N SER A 101 -6.75 6.95 4.73
CA SER A 101 -7.41 6.94 3.42
C SER A 101 -6.43 7.35 2.34
N PHE A 102 -6.33 6.58 1.25
CA PHE A 102 -5.48 6.85 0.10
C PHE A 102 -6.35 7.10 -1.13
N GLU A 103 -5.94 8.03 -2.00
CA GLU A 103 -6.48 8.15 -3.35
C GLU A 103 -5.71 7.20 -4.28
N ALA A 104 -6.29 6.04 -4.56
CA ALA A 104 -5.70 5.00 -5.39
C ALA A 104 -6.10 5.16 -6.86
N MET A 105 -5.12 5.48 -7.71
CA MET A 105 -5.25 5.47 -9.17
C MET A 105 -4.30 4.42 -9.73
N LEU A 106 -4.85 3.24 -10.04
CA LEU A 106 -4.11 2.13 -10.62
C LEU A 106 -4.49 2.01 -12.10
N PRO A 107 -3.56 2.16 -13.06
CA PRO A 107 -3.91 2.31 -14.49
C PRO A 107 -4.32 1.02 -15.19
N LYS A 108 -4.16 -0.14 -14.54
CA LYS A 108 -4.35 -1.47 -15.16
C LYS A 108 -5.14 -2.39 -14.25
N ALA A 109 -6.05 -3.14 -14.85
CA ALA A 109 -6.73 -4.26 -14.22
C ALA A 109 -5.77 -5.44 -14.06
N GLY A 110 -5.99 -6.26 -13.03
CA GLY A 110 -5.15 -7.39 -12.67
C GLY A 110 -4.75 -7.39 -11.20
N SER A 111 -3.85 -8.30 -10.83
CA SER A 111 -3.32 -8.39 -9.46
C SER A 111 -2.27 -7.31 -9.21
N TRP A 112 -2.38 -6.62 -8.09
CA TRP A 112 -1.37 -5.68 -7.60
C TRP A 112 -0.81 -6.16 -6.26
N ARG A 113 0.52 -6.23 -6.15
CA ARG A 113 1.21 -6.47 -4.88
C ARG A 113 1.52 -5.14 -4.21
N LEU A 114 0.85 -4.90 -3.09
CA LEU A 114 0.98 -3.69 -2.29
C LEU A 114 1.96 -3.92 -1.14
N PHE A 115 2.68 -2.86 -0.80
CA PHE A 115 3.58 -2.75 0.35
C PHE A 115 3.22 -1.48 1.11
N VAL A 116 2.74 -1.63 2.35
CA VAL A 116 2.34 -0.52 3.22
C VAL A 116 3.41 -0.36 4.29
N GLN A 117 4.12 0.75 4.25
CA GLN A 117 5.06 1.16 5.28
C GLN A 117 4.37 2.08 6.28
N PHE A 118 4.52 1.82 7.57
CA PHE A 118 4.03 2.67 8.66
C PHE A 118 5.01 2.61 9.82
N GLN A 119 5.08 3.68 10.61
CA GLN A 119 5.98 3.77 11.77
C GLN A 119 5.18 3.94 13.06
N THR A 120 5.50 3.14 14.08
CA THR A 120 4.94 3.23 15.44
C THR A 120 6.00 2.74 16.42
N ALA A 121 5.97 3.24 17.66
CA ALA A 121 6.98 2.92 18.68
C ALA A 121 8.45 3.08 18.22
N GLY A 122 8.73 4.00 17.28
CA GLY A 122 10.08 4.22 16.74
C GLY A 122 10.56 3.18 15.72
N VAL A 123 9.69 2.26 15.29
CA VAL A 123 10.04 1.16 14.36
C VAL A 123 9.22 1.27 13.08
N LEU A 124 9.90 1.17 11.93
CA LEU A 124 9.26 1.10 10.62
C LEU A 124 8.85 -0.35 10.32
N HIS A 125 7.58 -0.54 9.97
CA HIS A 125 7.00 -1.82 9.58
C HIS A 125 6.63 -1.78 8.11
N THR A 126 6.75 -2.91 7.40
CA THR A 126 6.31 -3.04 6.00
C THR A 126 5.41 -4.26 5.85
N ALA A 127 4.10 -4.02 5.76
CA ALA A 127 3.12 -5.07 5.49
C ALA A 127 2.96 -5.25 3.98
N ALA A 128 2.62 -6.46 3.53
CA ALA A 128 2.41 -6.69 2.11
C ALA A 128 1.13 -7.51 1.85
N VAL A 129 0.36 -7.10 0.85
CA VAL A 129 -0.95 -7.67 0.52
C VAL A 129 -1.17 -7.65 -0.99
N THR A 130 -1.90 -8.63 -1.51
CA THR A 130 -2.27 -8.68 -2.94
C THR A 130 -3.71 -8.23 -3.07
N LEU A 131 -3.98 -7.24 -3.93
CA LEU A 131 -5.34 -6.78 -4.23
C LEU A 131 -5.67 -7.04 -5.71
N PRO A 132 -6.90 -7.49 -6.02
CA PRO A 132 -7.40 -7.49 -7.37
C PRO A 132 -7.88 -6.08 -7.75
N VAL A 133 -7.59 -5.67 -8.98
CA VAL A 133 -8.12 -4.46 -9.62
C VAL A 133 -8.92 -4.89 -10.83
N SER A 134 -10.16 -4.45 -10.93
CA SER A 134 -11.06 -4.75 -12.06
C SER A 134 -10.97 -3.72 -13.18
#